data_AF-A0A356IUQ0-F1
#
_entry.id   AF-A0A356IUQ0-F1
#
_cell.length_a   1.000
_cell.length_b   1.000
_cell.length_c   1.000
_cell.angle_alpha   90.00
_cell.angle_beta   90.00
_cell.angle_gamma   90.00
#
_symmetry.space_group_name_H-M   'P 1'
#
loop_
_entity.id
_entity.type
_entity.pdbx_description
1 polymer ?
#
loop_
_entity_poly.entity_id
_entity_poly.type
_entity_poly.pdbx_seq_one_letter_code
_entity_poly.pdbx_strand_id
1 'polypeptide(L)'
;LMETNTPRIPSKIEDSETRFKNLVLTESGELNDDESTFFRKLSKFRSIAYQELSSLGAYIDDKTPFSTKHGVKGAQFDNVLVICGRGWNQYNWNQMLEWMDGPCPVDKQDTFERNRNLFYVSCSRAKHNLTLLFTQELSQKSISVLERIFGKENVLGSPL
;
A
#
# COMPACT_ATOMS: atom_id res chain seq x y z
N LEU A 1 19.12 -32.45 2.86
CA LEU A 1 18.17 -32.02 3.93
C LEU A 1 18.35 -32.86 5.19
N MET A 2 18.32 -34.20 5.13
CA MET A 2 18.48 -35.06 6.33
C MET A 2 19.87 -35.02 6.99
N GLU A 3 20.94 -34.65 6.28
CA GLU A 3 22.29 -34.56 6.87
C GLU A 3 22.73 -33.13 7.22
N THR A 4 22.33 -32.13 6.45
CA THR A 4 22.83 -30.75 6.59
C THR A 4 21.84 -29.77 7.23
N ASN A 5 20.57 -30.17 7.39
CA ASN A 5 19.46 -29.31 7.81
C ASN A 5 19.31 -27.99 7.01
N THR A 6 19.95 -27.91 5.84
CA THR A 6 19.93 -26.75 4.95
C THR A 6 19.35 -27.14 3.59
N PRO A 7 18.50 -26.30 2.98
CA PRO A 7 18.05 -26.50 1.62
C PRO A 7 19.24 -26.49 0.67
N ARG A 8 19.19 -27.30 -0.39
CA ARG A 8 20.20 -27.24 -1.44
C ARG A 8 20.10 -25.88 -2.14
N ILE A 9 21.21 -25.14 -2.16
CA ILE A 9 21.29 -23.84 -2.81
C ILE A 9 21.22 -24.08 -4.34
N PRO A 10 20.43 -23.30 -5.10
CA PRO A 10 20.44 -23.39 -6.56
C PRO A 10 21.83 -23.09 -7.13
N SER A 11 22.26 -23.81 -8.18
CA SER A 11 23.60 -23.64 -8.78
C SER A 11 23.91 -22.18 -9.15
N LYS A 12 22.93 -21.45 -9.70
CA LYS A 12 23.08 -20.02 -10.03
C LYS A 12 23.47 -19.15 -8.83
N ILE A 13 22.97 -19.48 -7.64
CA ILE A 13 23.31 -18.74 -6.42
C ILE A 13 24.71 -19.14 -5.97
N GLU A 14 25.06 -20.42 -6.02
CA GLU A 14 26.40 -20.92 -5.70
C GLU A 14 27.48 -20.29 -6.61
N ASP A 15 27.21 -20.19 -7.91
CA ASP A 15 28.09 -19.53 -8.88
C ASP A 15 28.24 -18.03 -8.56
N SER A 16 27.14 -17.36 -8.22
CA SER A 16 27.12 -15.95 -7.82
C SER A 16 27.91 -15.70 -6.53
N GLU A 17 27.78 -16.58 -5.54
CA GLU A 17 28.51 -16.53 -4.27
C GLU A 17 30.01 -16.72 -4.48
N THR A 18 30.38 -17.69 -5.31
CA THR A 18 31.78 -17.98 -5.66
C THR A 18 32.40 -16.80 -6.40
N ARG A 19 31.68 -16.25 -7.38
CA ARG A 19 32.11 -15.04 -8.11
C ARG A 19 32.31 -13.87 -7.14
N PHE A 20 31.39 -13.63 -6.22
CA PHE A 20 31.53 -12.54 -5.26
C PHE A 20 32.74 -12.72 -4.34
N LYS A 21 32.98 -13.92 -3.80
CA LYS A 21 34.16 -14.20 -2.96
C LYS A 21 35.47 -13.92 -3.69
N ASN A 22 35.56 -14.28 -4.96
CA ASN A 22 36.75 -13.99 -5.76
C ASN A 22 36.96 -12.47 -5.89
N LEU A 23 35.89 -11.72 -6.17
CA LEU A 23 35.93 -10.26 -6.30
C LEU A 23 36.22 -9.52 -4.99
N VAL A 24 35.90 -10.10 -3.84
CA VAL A 24 36.29 -9.56 -2.51
C VAL A 24 37.80 -9.63 -2.32
N LEU A 25 38.45 -10.67 -2.86
CA LEU A 25 39.90 -10.90 -2.72
C LEU A 25 40.72 -10.13 -3.76
N THR A 26 40.11 -9.74 -4.88
CA THR A 26 40.73 -8.93 -5.93
C THR A 26 40.85 -7.47 -5.50
N GLU A 27 42.00 -6.85 -5.75
CA GLU A 27 42.20 -5.42 -5.47
C GLU A 27 41.29 -4.55 -6.36
N SER A 28 40.75 -3.46 -5.81
CA SER A 28 39.72 -2.63 -6.46
C SER A 28 40.17 -1.99 -7.79
N GLY A 29 41.47 -1.97 -8.08
CA GLY A 29 42.06 -1.44 -9.31
C GLY A 29 42.13 -2.42 -10.48
N GLU A 30 41.85 -3.72 -10.26
CA GLU A 30 41.92 -4.75 -11.30
C GLU A 30 40.55 -5.18 -11.83
N LEU A 31 39.47 -4.64 -11.27
CA LEU A 31 38.10 -4.99 -11.62
C LEU A 31 37.68 -4.27 -12.92
N ASN A 32 37.08 -5.01 -13.84
CA ASN A 32 36.38 -4.38 -14.96
C ASN A 32 35.05 -3.74 -14.50
N ASP A 33 34.46 -2.89 -15.35
CA ASP A 33 33.23 -2.14 -15.02
C ASP A 33 32.04 -3.04 -14.63
N ASP A 34 31.91 -4.20 -15.28
CA ASP A 34 30.84 -5.16 -15.02
C ASP A 34 31.02 -5.85 -13.66
N GLU A 35 32.24 -6.22 -13.32
CA GLU A 35 32.61 -6.81 -12.03
C GLU A 35 32.46 -5.82 -10.89
N SER A 36 32.91 -4.58 -11.08
CA SER A 36 32.72 -3.49 -10.13
C SER A 36 31.23 -3.22 -9.87
N THR A 37 30.42 -3.21 -10.94
CA THR A 37 28.96 -3.03 -10.83
C THR A 37 28.30 -4.19 -10.11
N PHE A 38 28.65 -5.43 -10.44
CA PHE A 38 28.15 -6.64 -9.78
C PHE A 38 28.51 -6.65 -8.29
N PHE A 39 29.79 -6.43 -7.98
CA PHE A 39 30.30 -6.38 -6.61
C PHE A 39 29.58 -5.32 -5.79
N ARG A 40 29.48 -4.08 -6.30
CA ARG A 40 28.78 -2.98 -5.62
C ARG A 40 27.31 -3.31 -5.35
N LYS A 41 26.60 -3.92 -6.31
CA LYS A 41 25.20 -4.32 -6.13
C LYS A 41 25.06 -5.36 -5.02
N LEU A 42 25.87 -6.42 -5.05
CA LEU A 42 25.76 -7.50 -4.09
C LEU A 42 26.24 -7.09 -2.69
N SER A 43 27.30 -6.27 -2.60
CA SER A 43 27.76 -5.68 -1.33
C SER A 43 26.67 -4.82 -0.68
N LYS A 44 26.00 -3.96 -1.46
CA LYS A 44 24.86 -3.17 -0.97
C LYS A 44 23.68 -4.05 -0.56
N PHE A 45 23.40 -5.11 -1.31
CA PHE A 45 22.32 -6.04 -0.96
C PHE A 45 22.63 -6.78 0.36
N ARG A 46 23.87 -7.19 0.57
CA ARG A 46 24.33 -7.88 1.79
C ARG A 46 24.37 -7.00 3.02
N SER A 47 24.50 -5.69 2.87
CA SER A 47 24.41 -4.75 4.00
C SER A 47 22.98 -4.54 4.52
N ILE A 48 21.97 -5.01 3.79
CA ILE A 48 20.56 -4.93 4.21
C ILE A 48 20.33 -5.96 5.32
N ALA A 49 19.67 -5.54 6.40
CA ALA A 49 19.36 -6.46 7.49
C ALA A 49 18.36 -7.52 7.02
N TYR A 50 18.57 -8.79 7.36
CA TYR A 50 17.65 -9.86 6.95
C TYR A 50 16.21 -9.62 7.42
N GLN A 51 16.02 -8.91 8.54
CA GLN A 51 14.71 -8.49 9.02
C GLN A 51 13.96 -7.59 8.04
N GLU A 52 14.65 -6.71 7.30
CA GLU A 52 14.06 -5.86 6.27
C GLU A 52 13.62 -6.69 5.06
N LEU A 53 14.43 -7.68 4.65
CA LEU A 53 14.08 -8.65 3.61
C LEU A 53 12.88 -9.51 4.00
N SER A 54 12.85 -10.01 5.25
CA SER A 54 11.71 -10.76 5.78
C SER A 54 10.44 -9.92 5.83
N SER A 55 10.56 -8.63 6.21
CA SER A 55 9.43 -7.70 6.24
C SER A 55 8.94 -7.37 4.83
N LEU A 56 9.84 -7.20 3.87
CA LEU A 56 9.51 -7.05 2.45
C LEU A 56 8.79 -8.30 1.91
N GLY A 57 9.26 -9.49 2.26
CA GLY A 57 8.60 -10.76 1.91
C GLY A 57 7.18 -10.84 2.48
N ALA A 58 7.00 -10.48 3.75
CA ALA A 58 5.69 -10.41 4.38
C ALA A 58 4.77 -9.37 3.72
N TYR A 59 5.33 -8.24 3.28
CA TYR A 59 4.61 -7.21 2.54
C TYR A 59 4.18 -7.69 1.15
N ILE A 60 5.07 -8.36 0.41
CA ILE A 60 4.78 -8.90 -0.93
C ILE A 60 3.75 -10.03 -0.87
N ASP A 61 3.83 -10.90 0.14
CA ASP A 61 2.91 -12.03 0.35
C ASP A 61 1.55 -11.60 0.95
N ASP A 62 1.22 -10.30 0.96
CA ASP A 62 -0.02 -9.73 1.53
C ASP A 62 -0.24 -10.11 3.02
N LYS A 63 0.81 -10.50 3.75
CA LYS A 63 0.75 -10.77 5.19
C LYS A 63 0.84 -9.49 6.04
N THR A 64 1.01 -8.33 5.40
CA THR A 64 0.94 -7.04 6.08
C THR A 64 -0.47 -6.46 6.00
N PRO A 65 -1.03 -5.93 7.10
CA PRO A 65 -2.37 -5.32 7.13
C PRO A 65 -2.47 -3.98 6.36
N PHE A 66 -1.41 -3.56 5.66
CA PHE A 66 -1.32 -2.29 4.95
C PHE A 66 -0.91 -2.54 3.50
N SER A 67 -1.79 -2.23 2.54
CA SER A 67 -1.50 -2.31 1.10
C SER A 67 -1.89 -1.00 0.42
N THR A 68 -0.93 -0.32 -0.21
CA THR A 68 -1.20 0.83 -1.08
C THR A 68 -1.51 0.28 -2.48
N LYS A 69 -2.77 0.43 -2.91
CA LYS A 69 -3.36 -0.31 -4.04
C LYS A 69 -2.57 -0.23 -5.37
N HIS A 70 -2.45 -1.41 -5.99
CA HIS A 70 -2.94 -1.68 -7.36
C HIS A 70 -3.59 -3.09 -7.51
N GLY A 71 -3.49 -3.98 -6.50
CA GLY A 71 -3.96 -5.38 -6.56
C GLY A 71 -5.32 -5.74 -5.93
N VAL A 72 -6.00 -4.81 -5.23
CA VAL A 72 -7.20 -5.16 -4.41
C VAL A 72 -8.53 -5.19 -5.16
N LYS A 73 -8.54 -5.31 -6.49
CA LYS A 73 -9.80 -5.45 -7.26
C LYS A 73 -10.30 -6.90 -7.14
N GLY A 74 -11.03 -7.18 -6.06
CA GLY A 74 -11.63 -8.50 -5.80
C GLY A 74 -11.41 -9.02 -4.38
N ALA A 75 -10.35 -8.55 -3.70
CA ALA A 75 -10.10 -8.88 -2.31
C ALA A 75 -11.15 -8.24 -1.38
N GLN A 76 -11.49 -8.94 -0.30
CA GLN A 76 -12.36 -8.50 0.79
C GLN A 76 -11.68 -8.84 2.11
N PHE A 77 -11.85 -7.98 3.12
CA PHE A 77 -11.21 -8.08 4.42
C PHE A 77 -12.25 -8.04 5.54
N ASP A 78 -11.98 -8.69 6.66
CA ASP A 78 -12.93 -8.73 7.79
C ASP A 78 -13.13 -7.34 8.42
N ASN A 79 -12.03 -6.60 8.58
CA ASN A 79 -12.00 -5.25 9.15
C ASN A 79 -11.33 -4.29 8.17
N VAL A 80 -11.95 -3.16 7.86
CA VAL A 80 -11.40 -2.14 6.95
C VAL A 80 -11.48 -0.76 7.60
N LEU A 81 -10.33 -0.08 7.66
CA LEU A 81 -10.24 1.34 7.97
C LEU A 81 -9.95 2.12 6.68
N VAL A 82 -10.84 3.04 6.32
CA VAL A 82 -10.64 3.95 5.18
C VAL A 82 -10.29 5.33 5.73
N ILE A 83 -9.14 5.86 5.32
CA ILE A 83 -8.69 7.20 5.71
C ILE A 83 -8.96 8.17 4.55
N CYS A 84 -9.92 9.06 4.75
CA CYS A 84 -10.35 10.09 3.81
C CYS A 84 -9.59 11.40 4.06
N GLY A 85 -8.36 11.50 3.54
CA GLY A 85 -7.49 12.69 3.67
C GLY A 85 -7.32 13.51 2.39
N ARG A 86 -6.56 14.63 2.45
CA ARG A 86 -6.26 15.55 1.31
C ARG A 86 -4.95 15.22 0.56
N GLY A 87 -4.34 14.06 0.81
CA GLY A 87 -3.03 13.72 0.24
C GLY A 87 -2.98 13.59 -1.29
N TRP A 88 -4.13 13.52 -1.97
CA TRP A 88 -4.24 13.45 -3.42
C TRP A 88 -5.20 14.54 -3.93
N ASN A 89 -4.68 15.51 -4.70
CA ASN A 89 -5.43 16.67 -5.21
C ASN A 89 -6.65 16.34 -6.08
N GLN A 90 -6.79 15.08 -6.54
CA GLN A 90 -7.90 14.66 -7.38
C GLN A 90 -9.18 14.27 -6.60
N TYR A 91 -9.09 14.14 -5.27
CA TYR A 91 -10.20 13.63 -4.47
C TYR A 91 -10.63 14.62 -3.38
N ASN A 92 -11.90 14.98 -3.40
CA ASN A 92 -12.51 15.88 -2.42
C ASN A 92 -13.76 15.19 -1.83
N TRP A 93 -13.59 14.61 -0.65
CA TRP A 93 -14.64 13.82 0.01
C TRP A 93 -15.81 14.66 0.46
N ASN A 94 -15.56 15.86 1.01
CA ASN A 94 -16.63 16.76 1.44
C ASN A 94 -17.53 17.15 0.25
N GLN A 95 -16.90 17.58 -0.84
CA GLN A 95 -17.63 17.95 -2.05
C GLN A 95 -18.43 16.78 -2.64
N MET A 96 -17.84 15.59 -2.68
CA MET A 96 -18.54 14.39 -3.14
C MET A 96 -19.78 14.08 -2.27
N LEU A 97 -19.67 14.17 -0.95
CA LEU A 97 -20.78 13.96 -0.02
C LEU A 97 -21.87 15.04 -0.17
N GLU A 98 -21.49 16.31 -0.34
CA GLU A 98 -22.44 17.40 -0.60
C GLU A 98 -23.26 17.20 -1.87
N TRP A 99 -22.64 16.63 -2.91
CA TRP A 99 -23.29 16.33 -4.19
C TRP A 99 -24.07 15.03 -4.19
N MET A 100 -23.83 14.14 -3.22
CA MET A 100 -24.58 12.88 -3.11
C MET A 100 -26.08 13.12 -2.87
N ASP A 101 -26.41 14.20 -2.15
CA ASP A 101 -27.78 14.67 -1.88
C ASP A 101 -28.07 16.05 -2.47
N GLY A 102 -27.30 16.47 -3.45
CA GLY A 102 -27.42 17.79 -4.05
C GLY A 102 -27.38 17.76 -5.56
N PRO A 103 -27.67 18.89 -6.20
CA PRO A 103 -27.31 19.06 -7.60
C PRO A 103 -25.79 19.00 -7.72
N CYS A 104 -25.28 17.97 -8.38
CA CYS A 104 -23.92 17.99 -8.91
C CYS A 104 -23.88 18.94 -10.12
N PRO A 105 -22.93 19.88 -10.21
CA PRO A 105 -22.74 20.66 -11.42
C PRO A 105 -22.49 19.75 -12.63
N VAL A 106 -23.08 20.08 -13.78
CA VAL A 106 -23.01 19.27 -15.01
C VAL A 106 -21.56 19.08 -15.47
N ASP A 107 -20.71 20.09 -15.30
CA ASP A 107 -19.28 20.05 -15.64
C ASP A 107 -18.42 19.26 -14.63
N LYS A 108 -19.02 18.79 -13.53
CA LYS A 108 -18.34 18.05 -12.44
C LYS A 108 -18.80 16.60 -12.31
N GLN A 109 -19.68 16.12 -13.19
CA GLN A 109 -20.21 14.76 -13.18
C GLN A 109 -19.10 13.71 -13.09
N ASP A 110 -18.08 13.79 -13.96
CA ASP A 110 -16.96 12.83 -13.99
C ASP A 110 -16.15 12.82 -12.69
N THR A 111 -16.00 14.00 -12.07
CA THR A 111 -15.27 14.14 -10.80
C THR A 111 -16.07 13.50 -9.67
N PHE A 112 -17.37 13.78 -9.62
CA PHE A 112 -18.29 13.17 -8.67
C PHE A 112 -18.29 11.65 -8.80
N GLU A 113 -18.47 11.12 -10.01
CA GLU A 113 -18.51 9.68 -10.26
C GLU A 113 -17.20 8.99 -9.87
N ARG A 114 -16.05 9.60 -10.19
CA ARG A 114 -14.75 9.06 -9.80
C ARG A 114 -14.59 8.98 -8.28
N ASN A 115 -14.93 10.06 -7.57
CA ASN A 115 -14.87 10.11 -6.10
C ASN A 115 -15.86 9.12 -5.47
N ARG A 116 -17.10 9.08 -5.96
CA ARG A 116 -18.16 8.17 -5.51
C ARG A 116 -17.77 6.70 -5.74
N ASN A 117 -17.25 6.37 -6.92
CA ASN A 117 -16.83 5.00 -7.23
C ASN A 117 -15.67 4.56 -6.34
N LEU A 118 -14.70 5.44 -6.08
CA LEU A 118 -13.61 5.14 -5.15
C LEU A 118 -14.12 4.95 -3.72
N PHE A 119 -15.04 5.80 -3.27
CA PHE A 119 -15.69 5.68 -1.96
C PHE A 119 -16.42 4.34 -1.83
N TYR A 120 -17.28 4.02 -2.81
CA TYR A 120 -18.03 2.77 -2.87
C TYR A 120 -17.10 1.54 -2.87
N VAL A 121 -16.07 1.54 -3.72
CA VAL A 121 -15.11 0.43 -3.80
C VAL A 121 -14.36 0.25 -2.48
N SER A 122 -14.06 1.33 -1.77
CA SER A 122 -13.33 1.29 -0.48
C SER A 122 -14.23 0.76 0.63
N CYS A 123 -15.47 1.23 0.73
CA CYS A 123 -16.43 0.75 1.72
C CYS A 123 -16.80 -0.72 1.50
N SER A 124 -17.00 -1.14 0.24
CA SER A 124 -17.38 -2.51 -0.12
C SER A 124 -16.29 -3.57 0.07
N ARG A 125 -15.10 -3.21 0.55
CA ARG A 125 -14.07 -4.19 0.91
C ARG A 125 -14.30 -4.84 2.27
N ALA A 126 -15.06 -4.19 3.15
CA ALA A 126 -15.34 -4.69 4.49
C ALA A 126 -16.37 -5.83 4.44
N LYS A 127 -16.08 -6.95 5.12
CA LYS A 127 -17.03 -8.04 5.35
C LYS A 127 -17.82 -7.87 6.64
N HIS A 128 -17.15 -7.41 7.71
CA HIS A 128 -17.73 -7.31 9.04
C HIS A 128 -17.70 -5.90 9.59
N ASN A 129 -16.51 -5.29 9.70
CA ASN A 129 -16.35 -3.97 10.32
C ASN A 129 -15.76 -2.96 9.33
N LEU A 130 -16.44 -1.83 9.17
CA LEU A 130 -15.98 -0.68 8.38
C LEU A 130 -15.82 0.53 9.30
N THR A 131 -14.67 1.17 9.26
CA THR A 131 -14.43 2.47 9.91
C THR A 131 -13.99 3.47 8.86
N LEU A 132 -14.63 4.65 8.85
CA LEU A 132 -14.26 5.76 7.99
C LEU A 132 -13.67 6.87 8.87
N LEU A 133 -12.42 7.24 8.61
CA LEU A 133 -11.76 8.37 9.26
C LEU A 133 -11.62 9.52 8.27
N PHE A 134 -12.38 10.59 8.48
CA PHE A 134 -12.23 11.82 7.72
C PHE A 134 -11.24 12.74 8.42
N THR A 135 -10.15 13.09 7.73
CA THR A 135 -9.16 14.05 8.24
C THR A 135 -9.34 15.44 7.62
N GLN A 136 -10.46 15.65 6.92
CA GLN A 136 -10.85 16.92 6.34
C GLN A 136 -12.07 17.44 7.09
N GLU A 137 -12.21 18.75 7.19
CA GLU A 137 -13.44 19.38 7.64
C GLU A 137 -14.59 18.99 6.69
N LEU A 138 -15.70 18.55 7.30
CA LEU A 138 -16.92 18.17 6.59
C LEU A 138 -18.00 19.20 6.90
N SER A 139 -18.73 19.63 5.87
CA SER A 139 -19.90 20.49 6.07
C SER A 139 -21.03 19.72 6.75
N GLN A 140 -21.96 20.45 7.37
CA GLN A 140 -23.14 19.85 7.99
C GLN A 140 -23.94 19.00 7.00
N LYS A 141 -23.94 19.37 5.72
CA LYS A 141 -24.60 18.60 4.66
C LYS A 141 -23.93 17.24 4.48
N SER A 142 -22.60 17.20 4.40
CA SER A 142 -21.83 15.96 4.30
C SER A 142 -22.02 15.05 5.52
N ILE A 143 -22.06 15.64 6.71
CA ILE A 143 -22.33 14.90 7.95
C ILE A 143 -23.73 14.27 7.90
N SER A 144 -24.74 15.04 7.47
CA SER A 144 -26.11 14.55 7.32
C SER A 144 -26.20 13.38 6.33
N VAL A 145 -25.43 13.43 5.23
CA VAL A 145 -25.32 12.32 4.28
C VAL A 145 -24.71 11.08 4.94
N LEU A 146 -23.63 11.25 5.72
CA LEU A 146 -23.00 10.15 6.46
C LEU A 146 -23.93 9.54 7.51
N GLU A 147 -24.61 10.38 8.30
CA GLU A 147 -25.61 9.94 9.29
C GLU A 147 -26.73 9.12 8.62
N ARG A 148 -27.16 9.51 7.41
CA ARG A 148 -28.19 8.78 6.68
C ARG A 148 -27.69 7.44 6.12
N ILE A 149 -26.46 7.37 5.62
CA ILE A 149 -25.91 6.15 5.00
C ILE A 149 -25.44 5.14 6.05
N PHE A 150 -24.79 5.63 7.11
CA PHE A 150 -24.13 4.79 8.11
C PHE A 150 -24.86 4.75 9.45
N GLY A 151 -25.94 5.52 9.62
CA GLY A 151 -26.64 5.66 10.90
C GLY A 151 -26.00 6.74 11.76
N LYS A 152 -26.83 7.57 12.40
CA LYS A 152 -26.38 8.68 13.23
C LYS A 152 -25.55 8.23 14.42
N GLU A 153 -25.90 7.08 15.00
CA GLU A 153 -25.21 6.44 16.11
C GLU A 153 -23.76 6.01 15.77
N ASN A 154 -23.45 5.86 14.48
CA ASN A 154 -22.13 5.43 14.01
C ASN A 154 -21.25 6.62 13.57
N VAL A 155 -21.77 7.85 13.63
CA VAL A 155 -21.00 9.07 13.35
C VAL A 155 -20.48 9.63 14.66
N LEU A 156 -19.18 9.48 14.88
CA LEU A 156 -18.49 9.95 16.07
C LEU A 156 -17.62 11.16 15.76
N GLY A 157 -17.73 12.18 16.61
CA GLY A 157 -16.96 13.42 16.52
C GLY A 157 -17.84 14.62 16.20
N SER A 158 -17.68 15.69 16.96
CA SER A 158 -18.10 17.03 16.55
C SER A 158 -16.95 17.64 15.76
N PRO A 159 -17.10 17.96 14.47
CA PRO A 159 -16.25 18.97 13.87
C PRO A 159 -16.51 20.26 14.66
N LEU A 160 -15.50 20.72 15.39
CA LEU A 160 -15.51 22.03 16.05
C LEU A 160 -15.56 23.14 15.00
#